data_AF-A0A7X1GWP9-F1
#
_entry.id   AF-A0A7X1GWP9-F1
#
_cell.length_a   1.000
_cell.length_b   1.000
_cell.length_c   1.000
_cell.angle_alpha   90.00
_cell.angle_beta   90.00
_cell.angle_gamma   90.00
#
_symmetry.space_group_name_H-M   'P 1'
#
loop_
_entity.id
_entity.type
_entity.pdbx_description
1 polymer ?
#
loop_
_entity_poly.entity_id
_entity_poly.type
_entity_poly.pdbx_seq_one_letter_code
_entity_poly.pdbx_strand_id
1 'polypeptide(L)'
;MPDLKAGDLLTRVTRYNLIRDGRMLYIDVHETLHGKLAAPFVAVPNLVNIVARPEYQGTGMTEAEALDDALEKIAAIPFENIFPEQKKPSPGAGGTRNG
;
A
#
# COMPACT_ATOMS: atom_id res chain seq x y z
N MET A 1 15.74 -16.29 -19.50
CA MET A 1 15.58 -15.86 -18.09
C MET A 1 16.95 -15.94 -17.44
N PRO A 2 17.31 -15.02 -16.52
CA PRO A 2 18.61 -15.08 -15.83
C PRO A 2 18.76 -16.41 -15.09
N ASP A 3 20.01 -16.77 -14.79
CA ASP A 3 20.41 -18.05 -14.17
C ASP A 3 19.93 -18.08 -12.71
N LEU A 4 18.70 -18.57 -12.49
CA LEU A 4 18.09 -18.71 -11.16
C LEU A 4 18.72 -19.90 -10.42
N LYS A 5 19.07 -19.71 -9.15
CA LYS A 5 19.69 -20.75 -8.33
C LYS A 5 18.65 -21.72 -7.81
N ALA A 6 19.10 -22.94 -7.52
CA ALA A 6 18.30 -23.90 -6.77
C ALA A 6 17.88 -23.30 -5.42
N GLY A 7 16.56 -23.14 -5.21
CA GLY A 7 15.98 -22.56 -4.00
C GLY A 7 15.46 -21.14 -4.16
N ASP A 8 15.69 -20.49 -5.31
CA ASP A 8 15.13 -19.17 -5.56
C ASP A 8 13.59 -19.24 -5.68
N LEU A 9 12.91 -18.20 -5.18
CA LEU A 9 11.49 -17.96 -5.40
C LEU A 9 11.37 -16.66 -6.17
N LEU A 10 10.93 -16.76 -7.43
CA LEU A 10 10.67 -15.59 -8.27
C LEU A 10 9.16 -15.51 -8.52
N THR A 11 8.58 -14.34 -8.26
CA THR A 11 7.17 -14.07 -8.55
C THR A 11 7.01 -12.81 -9.39
N ARG A 12 6.03 -12.80 -10.29
CA ARG A 12 5.50 -11.56 -10.88
C ARG A 12 4.44 -11.03 -9.93
N VAL A 13 4.48 -9.73 -9.64
CA VAL A 13 3.51 -9.10 -8.76
C VAL A 13 2.64 -8.13 -9.55
N THR A 14 1.33 -8.34 -9.49
CA THR A 14 0.34 -7.34 -9.92
C THR A 14 -0.26 -6.72 -8.67
N ARG A 15 -0.19 -5.39 -8.54
CA ARG A 15 -0.75 -4.65 -7.41
C ARG A 15 -2.10 -4.07 -7.77
N TYR A 16 -3.10 -4.34 -6.94
CA TYR A 16 -4.40 -3.69 -6.97
C TYR A 16 -4.51 -2.68 -5.84
N ASN A 17 -5.21 -1.57 -6.06
CA ASN A 17 -5.57 -0.62 -5.02
C ASN A 17 -7.08 -0.67 -4.75
N LEU A 18 -7.46 -0.91 -3.51
CA LEU A 18 -8.84 -0.87 -3.04
C LEU A 18 -8.99 0.26 -2.00
N ILE A 19 -9.94 1.17 -2.23
CA ILE A 19 -10.34 2.18 -1.25
C ILE A 19 -11.63 1.69 -0.56
N ARG A 20 -11.59 1.51 0.76
CA ARG A 20 -12.75 1.11 1.58
C ARG A 20 -12.76 1.88 2.89
N ASP A 21 -13.89 2.50 3.22
CA ASP A 21 -14.07 3.30 4.45
C ASP A 21 -13.00 4.38 4.64
N GLY A 22 -12.58 5.02 3.54
CA GLY A 22 -11.53 6.04 3.53
C GLY A 22 -10.10 5.50 3.74
N ARG A 23 -9.92 4.18 3.71
CA ARG A 23 -8.62 3.52 3.88
C ARG A 23 -8.19 2.86 2.58
N MET A 24 -6.90 2.99 2.27
CA MET A 24 -6.29 2.38 1.11
C MET A 24 -5.73 1.00 1.48
N LEU A 25 -6.10 -0.02 0.71
CA LEU A 25 -5.61 -1.38 0.81
C LEU A 25 -4.96 -1.74 -0.52
N TYR A 26 -3.69 -2.10 -0.51
CA TYR A 26 -3.08 -2.75 -1.66
C TYR A 26 -3.30 -4.25 -1.58
N ILE A 27 -3.52 -4.89 -2.72
CA ILE A 27 -3.55 -6.34 -2.84
C ILE A 27 -2.49 -6.72 -3.85
N ASP A 28 -1.44 -7.38 -3.36
CA ASP A 28 -0.37 -7.89 -4.21
C ASP A 28 -0.71 -9.32 -4.61
N VAL A 29 -0.96 -9.54 -5.89
CA VAL A 29 -1.16 -10.88 -6.43
C VAL A 29 0.19 -11.37 -6.94
N HIS A 30 0.77 -12.32 -6.22
CA HIS A 30 1.99 -13.02 -6.59
C HIS A 30 1.67 -14.18 -7.51
N GLU A 31 2.19 -14.16 -8.73
CA GLU A 31 2.24 -15.30 -9.64
C GLU A 31 3.62 -15.95 -9.56
N THR A 32 3.68 -17.26 -9.35
CA THR A 32 4.96 -17.98 -9.30
C THR A 32 5.57 -18.11 -10.69
N LEU A 33 6.77 -17.57 -10.89
CA LEU A 33 7.58 -17.77 -12.11
C LEU A 33 8.68 -18.81 -11.91
N HIS A 34 9.18 -18.96 -10.67
CA HIS A 34 10.16 -19.97 -10.28
C HIS A 34 10.03 -20.27 -8.77
N GLY A 35 10.32 -21.50 -8.34
CA GLY A 35 10.12 -21.95 -6.97
C GLY A 35 8.70 -22.44 -6.70
N LYS A 36 8.26 -22.45 -5.44
CA LYS A 36 6.95 -22.97 -5.04
C LYS A 36 6.26 -22.09 -4.00
N LEU A 37 5.06 -21.61 -4.33
CA LEU A 37 4.11 -21.01 -3.40
C LEU A 37 3.05 -22.02 -2.95
N ALA A 38 2.17 -21.60 -2.03
CA ALA A 38 1.02 -22.38 -1.59
C ALA A 38 0.01 -22.67 -2.73
N ALA A 39 -0.03 -21.82 -3.76
CA ALA A 39 -0.80 -21.97 -4.99
C ALA A 39 -0.09 -21.22 -6.14
N PRO A 40 -0.44 -21.45 -7.42
CA PRO A 40 0.17 -20.73 -8.55
C PRO A 40 0.06 -19.20 -8.43
N PHE A 41 -1.05 -18.73 -7.84
CA PHE A 41 -1.29 -17.34 -7.50
C PHE A 41 -1.59 -17.21 -6.00
N VAL A 42 -0.99 -16.21 -5.35
CA VAL A 42 -1.25 -15.88 -3.93
C VAL A 42 -1.54 -14.39 -3.84
N ALA A 43 -2.75 -14.04 -3.40
CA ALA A 43 -3.12 -12.66 -3.13
C ALA A 43 -2.79 -12.30 -1.68
N VAL A 44 -1.96 -11.28 -1.50
CA VAL A 44 -1.51 -10.79 -0.19
C VAL A 44 -2.09 -9.39 0.02
N PRO A 45 -3.07 -9.23 0.93
CA PRO A 45 -3.58 -7.91 1.27
C PRO A 45 -2.57 -7.17 2.16
N ASN A 46 -2.09 -6.02 1.68
CA ASN A 46 -1.18 -5.12 2.37
C ASN A 46 -1.92 -3.83 2.72
N LEU A 47 -2.07 -3.56 4.01
CA LEU A 47 -2.68 -2.33 4.47
C LEU A 47 -1.69 -1.17 4.35
N VAL A 48 -2.08 -0.11 3.63
CA VAL A 48 -1.35 1.15 3.68
C VAL A 48 -1.79 1.88 4.94
N ASN A 49 -0.88 2.01 5.89
CA ASN A 49 -1.23 2.58 7.20
C ASN A 49 -1.36 4.10 7.18
N ILE A 50 -0.79 4.79 6.19
CA ILE A 50 -0.81 6.25 6.10
C ILE A 50 -0.82 6.65 4.62
N VAL A 51 -1.82 7.44 4.22
CA VAL A 51 -1.94 8.03 2.87
C VAL A 51 -1.87 9.54 3.05
N ALA A 52 -1.22 10.27 2.14
CA ALA A 52 -1.20 11.74 2.17
C ALA A 52 -2.63 12.31 2.18
N ARG A 53 -2.84 13.43 2.85
CA ARG A 53 -4.15 14.09 2.87
C ARG A 53 -4.57 14.46 1.44
N PRO A 54 -5.88 14.38 1.09
CA PRO A 54 -6.34 14.58 -0.29
C PRO A 54 -5.88 15.90 -0.93
N GLU A 55 -5.75 16.98 -0.17
CA GLU A 55 -5.28 18.29 -0.64
C GLU A 55 -3.84 18.28 -1.16
N TYR A 56 -3.05 17.27 -0.80
CA TYR A 56 -1.66 17.08 -1.24
C TYR A 56 -1.52 16.02 -2.33
N GLN A 57 -2.62 15.42 -2.79
CA GLN A 57 -2.60 14.42 -3.86
C GLN A 57 -2.63 15.12 -5.22
N GLY A 58 -1.77 14.67 -6.13
CA GLY A 58 -1.72 15.15 -7.51
C GLY A 58 -2.73 14.45 -8.43
N THR A 59 -3.27 15.18 -9.40
CA THR A 59 -4.21 14.69 -10.41
C THR A 59 -3.81 15.19 -11.79
N GLY A 60 -3.90 14.35 -12.81
CA GLY A 60 -3.56 14.70 -14.19
C GLY A 60 -4.14 13.73 -15.19
N MET A 61 -4.20 14.13 -16.47
CA MET A 61 -4.65 13.26 -17.56
C MET A 61 -3.54 12.30 -18.00
N THR A 62 -2.29 12.61 -17.65
CA THR A 62 -1.12 11.74 -17.81
C THR A 62 -0.42 11.52 -16.47
N GLU A 63 0.43 10.49 -16.41
CA GLU A 63 1.27 10.22 -15.23
C GLU A 63 2.19 11.39 -14.90
N ALA A 64 2.81 11.99 -15.92
CA ALA A 64 3.71 13.14 -15.75
C ALA A 64 2.97 14.34 -15.14
N GLU A 65 1.78 14.66 -15.65
CA GLU A 65 0.95 15.75 -15.12
C GLU A 65 0.54 15.50 -13.65
N ALA A 66 0.12 14.28 -13.32
CA ALA A 66 -0.27 13.96 -11.95
C ALA A 66 0.90 14.03 -10.97
N LEU A 67 2.11 13.65 -11.42
CA LEU A 67 3.33 13.74 -10.63
C LEU A 67 3.74 15.21 -10.41
N ASP A 68 3.76 16.01 -11.48
CA ASP A 68 4.11 17.44 -11.41
C ASP A 68 3.15 18.19 -10.47
N ASP A 69 1.85 17.93 -10.58
CA ASP A 69 0.82 18.52 -9.71
C ASP A 69 0.99 18.08 -8.23
N ALA A 70 1.36 16.82 -7.96
CA ALA A 70 1.64 16.37 -6.60
C ALA A 70 2.87 17.08 -6.00
N LEU A 71 3.95 17.20 -6.78
CA LEU A 71 5.20 17.82 -6.35
C LEU A 71 5.01 19.32 -6.04
N GLU A 72 4.23 20.03 -6.87
CA GLU A 72 3.90 21.44 -6.64
C GLU A 72 3.15 21.65 -5.31
N LYS A 73 2.14 20.80 -5.03
CA LYS A 73 1.32 20.89 -3.81
C LYS A 73 2.09 20.65 -2.51
N ILE A 74 3.15 19.85 -2.55
CA ILE A 74 3.93 19.51 -1.34
C ILE A 74 5.23 20.30 -1.20
N ALA A 75 5.65 21.06 -2.22
CA ALA A 75 6.97 21.68 -2.29
C ALA A 75 7.35 22.55 -1.07
N ALA A 76 6.36 23.20 -0.45
CA ALA A 76 6.55 24.08 0.71
C ALA A 76 6.00 23.49 2.03
N ILE A 77 5.55 22.23 2.03
CA ILE A 77 4.85 21.61 3.17
C ILE A 77 5.83 20.74 3.97
N PRO A 78 5.96 20.93 5.30
CA PRO A 78 6.72 20.02 6.15
C PRO A 78 6.21 18.59 6.00
N PHE A 79 7.13 17.62 5.91
CA PHE A 79 6.82 16.23 5.58
C PHE A 79 5.75 15.62 6.52
N GLU A 80 5.86 15.88 7.82
CA GLU A 80 4.93 15.45 8.85
C GLU A 80 3.49 15.97 8.65
N ASN A 81 3.32 17.10 7.95
CA ASN A 81 2.00 17.70 7.71
C ASN A 81 1.31 17.12 6.47
N ILE A 82 2.06 16.48 5.56
CA ILE A 82 1.53 15.84 4.35
C ILE A 82 0.60 14.68 4.72
N PHE A 83 0.87 14.03 5.85
CA PHE A 83 0.15 12.84 6.28
C PHE A 83 -0.86 13.13 7.41
N PRO A 84 -1.94 12.35 7.52
CA PRO A 84 -2.82 12.35 8.69
C PRO A 84 -2.07 11.84 9.92
N GLU A 85 -2.31 12.46 11.08
CA GLU A 85 -1.83 11.92 12.35
C GLU A 85 -2.45 10.54 12.61
N GLN A 86 -1.62 9.53 12.88
CA GLN A 86 -2.12 8.23 13.31
C GLN A 86 -2.79 8.38 14.68
N LYS A 87 -4.12 8.35 14.73
CA LYS A 87 -4.83 8.11 16.01
C LYS A 87 -4.38 6.74 16.52
N LYS A 88 -3.57 6.72 17.58
CA LYS A 88 -3.32 5.49 18.34
C LYS A 88 -4.68 4.91 18.73
N PRO A 89 -4.95 3.63 18.49
CA PRO A 89 -6.16 3.01 19.03
C PRO A 89 -6.12 3.16 20.55
N SER A 90 -7.17 3.77 21.11
CA SER A 90 -7.28 3.97 22.56
C SER A 90 -7.18 2.61 23.27
N PRO A 91 -6.30 2.46 24.28
CA PRO A 91 -6.26 1.24 25.09
C PRO A 91 -7.51 1.22 25.97
N GLY A 92 -8.62 0.68 25.47
CA GLY A 92 -9.88 0.70 26.22
C GLY A 92 -11.01 -0.20 25.75
N ALA A 93 -10.98 -0.79 24.56
CA ALA A 93 -12.08 -1.63 24.06
C ALA A 93 -11.84 -3.15 24.26
N GLY A 94 -11.18 -3.53 25.36
CA GLY A 94 -10.85 -4.92 25.69
C GLY A 94 -11.18 -5.24 27.14
N GLY A 95 -12.44 -5.10 27.54
CA GLY A 95 -12.86 -5.37 28.91
C GLY A 95 -14.30 -5.83 28.99
N THR A 96 -14.51 -7.15 28.83
CA THR A 96 -15.25 -8.01 29.77
C THR A 96 -15.23 -9.45 29.24
N ARG A 97 -14.30 -10.27 29.75
CA ARG A 97 -14.64 -11.66 30.10
C ARG A 97 -15.07 -11.62 31.55
N ASN A 98 -16.27 -12.11 31.85
CA ASN A 98 -16.64 -12.67 33.15
C ASN A 98 -17.97 -13.41 33.00
N GLY A 99 -18.00 -14.67 33.46
CA GLY A 99 -19.20 -15.48 33.63
C GLY A 99 -19.16 -16.75 32.80
#